data_AF-A0A352B3I2-F1
#
_entry.id   AF-A0A352B3I2-F1
#
_cell.length_a   1.000
_cell.length_b   1.000
_cell.length_c   1.000
_cell.angle_alpha   90.00
_cell.angle_beta   90.00
_cell.angle_gamma   90.00
#
_symmetry.space_group_name_H-M   'P 1'
#
loop_
_entity.id
_entity.type
_entity.pdbx_description
1 polymer ?
#
loop_
_entity_poly.entity_id
_entity_poly.type
_entity_poly.pdbx_seq_one_letter_code
_entity_poly.pdbx_strand_id
1 'polypeptide(L)'
;NEGAYFQGMASSVAWVDVQMGLVKSVVFAVLVVWICAAKGYYLHLAGDRGFGAAGVSRATTSAVVLASVAILVGDYLISAVLL
;
A
#
# COMPACT_ATOMS: atom_id res chain seq x y z
N ASN A 1 -35.94 -3.05 -13.94
CA ASN A 1 -35.78 -2.57 -12.54
C ASN A 1 -34.38 -2.01 -12.30
N GLU A 2 -33.91 -1.07 -13.13
CA GLU A 2 -32.58 -0.46 -12.97
C GLU A 2 -32.58 0.63 -11.89
N GLY A 3 -33.68 1.38 -11.75
CA GLY A 3 -33.83 2.44 -10.75
C GLY A 3 -33.76 1.97 -9.30
N ALA A 4 -34.25 0.76 -9.01
CA ALA A 4 -34.16 0.18 -7.66
C ALA A 4 -32.72 -0.16 -7.26
N TYR A 5 -31.86 -0.53 -8.22
CA TYR A 5 -30.46 -0.86 -7.97
C TYR A 5 -29.64 0.40 -7.66
N PHE A 6 -29.81 1.45 -8.47
CA PHE A 6 -29.14 2.75 -8.24
C PHE A 6 -29.61 3.45 -6.97
N GLN A 7 -30.90 3.37 -6.64
CA GLN A 7 -31.44 3.97 -5.42
C GLN A 7 -30.97 3.25 -4.15
N GLY A 8 -30.86 1.92 -4.19
CA GLY A 8 -30.24 1.15 -3.12
C GLY A 8 -28.76 1.52 -2.92
N MET A 9 -28.00 1.62 -4.02
CA MET A 9 -26.58 2.00 -3.99
C MET A 9 -26.36 3.39 -3.39
N ALA A 10 -27.16 4.38 -3.82
CA ALA A 10 -27.06 5.75 -3.33
C ALA A 10 -27.45 5.89 -1.84
N SER A 11 -28.33 5.02 -1.33
CA SER A 11 -28.68 5.02 0.10
C SER A 11 -27.66 4.29 0.97
N SER A 12 -26.96 3.29 0.41
CA SER A 12 -25.97 2.49 1.14
C SER A 12 -24.57 3.09 1.15
N VAL A 13 -24.20 3.87 0.11
CA VAL A 13 -22.91 4.56 0.05
C VAL A 13 -23.02 5.87 0.80
N ALA A 14 -22.44 5.93 1.99
CA ALA A 14 -22.30 7.18 2.72
C ALA A 14 -21.07 7.95 2.21
N TRP A 15 -21.12 9.28 2.22
CA TRP A 15 -19.98 10.13 1.83
C TRP A 15 -18.69 9.82 2.60
N VAL A 16 -18.83 9.29 3.83
CA VAL A 16 -17.72 8.82 4.65
C VAL A 16 -16.94 7.68 3.98
N ASP A 17 -17.61 6.73 3.32
CA ASP A 17 -16.97 5.56 2.69
C ASP A 17 -16.01 5.98 1.57
N VAL A 18 -16.38 7.02 0.82
CA VAL A 18 -15.55 7.60 -0.24
C VAL A 18 -14.32 8.30 0.35
N GLN A 19 -14.50 9.08 1.42
CA GLN A 19 -13.40 9.76 2.10
C GLN A 19 -12.42 8.75 2.74
N MET A 20 -12.92 7.67 3.32
CA MET A 20 -12.10 6.57 3.83
C MET A 20 -11.24 5.93 2.74
N GLY A 21 -11.85 5.65 1.58
CA GLY A 21 -11.14 5.05 0.45
C GLY A 21 -9.98 5.93 -0.04
N LEU A 22 -10.21 7.25 -0.11
CA LEU A 22 -9.17 8.22 -0.48
C LEU A 22 -8.03 8.24 0.54
N VAL A 23 -8.33 8.35 1.84
CA VAL A 23 -7.30 8.38 2.89
C VAL A 23 -6.47 7.09 2.86
N LYS A 24 -7.13 5.94 2.74
CA LYS A 24 -6.47 4.63 2.68
C LYS A 24 -5.53 4.50 1.49
N SER A 25 -5.94 4.99 0.32
CA SER A 25 -5.11 4.98 -0.89
C SER A 25 -3.84 5.82 -0.76
N VAL A 26 -3.93 7.00 -0.13
CA VAL A 26 -2.78 7.90 0.07
C VAL A 26 -1.79 7.29 1.06
N VAL A 27 -2.26 6.69 2.15
CA VAL A 27 -1.39 6.02 3.14
C VAL A 27 -0.64 4.85 2.50
N PHE A 28 -1.31 4.03 1.70
CA PHE A 28 -0.66 2.94 0.97
C PHE A 28 0.39 3.45 -0.01
N ALA A 29 0.10 4.53 -0.74
CA ALA A 29 1.07 5.13 -1.64
C ALA A 29 2.34 5.60 -0.91
N VAL A 30 2.20 6.30 0.23
CA VAL A 30 3.33 6.77 1.04
C VAL A 30 4.15 5.60 1.59
N LEU A 31 3.50 4.56 2.11
CA LEU A 31 4.18 3.37 2.64
C LEU A 31 5.00 2.66 1.57
N VAL A 32 4.41 2.43 0.39
CA VAL A 32 5.09 1.74 -0.71
C VAL A 32 6.31 2.53 -1.18
N VAL A 33 6.14 3.84 -1.44
CA VAL A 33 7.25 4.70 -1.90
C VAL A 33 8.36 4.73 -0.86
N TRP A 34 8.03 4.88 0.42
CA TRP A 34 9.00 4.90 1.50
C TRP A 34 9.80 3.60 1.61
N ILE A 35 9.13 2.44 1.60
CA ILE A 35 9.77 1.12 1.72
C ILE A 35 10.66 0.85 0.52
N CYS A 36 10.17 1.10 -0.69
CA CYS A 36 10.92 0.90 -1.93
C CYS A 36 12.14 1.84 -2.01
N ALA A 37 11.97 3.12 -1.68
CA ALA A 37 13.06 4.09 -1.69
C ALA A 37 14.12 3.77 -0.64
N ALA A 38 13.71 3.40 0.58
CA ALA A 38 14.65 3.00 1.62
C ALA A 38 15.45 1.76 1.20
N LYS A 39 14.78 0.70 0.74
CA LYS A 39 15.47 -0.53 0.31
C LYS A 39 16.40 -0.32 -0.88
N GLY A 40 16.01 0.56 -1.82
CA GLY A 40 16.86 0.95 -2.94
C GLY A 40 18.10 1.75 -2.52
N TYR A 41 17.94 2.72 -1.61
CA TYR A 41 19.02 3.57 -1.13
C TYR A 41 20.03 2.79 -0.28
N TYR A 42 19.57 1.98 0.68
CA TYR A 42 20.45 1.24 1.58
C TYR A 42 21.15 0.03 0.93
N LEU A 43 20.91 -0.27 -0.35
CA LEU A 43 21.59 -1.31 -1.11
C LEU A 43 23.12 -1.20 -1.00
N HIS A 44 23.65 0.02 -1.03
CA HIS A 44 25.10 0.25 -1.03
C HIS A 44 25.77 -0.09 0.32
N LEU A 45 25.01 -0.22 1.41
CA LEU A 45 25.53 -0.63 2.73
C LEU A 45 25.46 -2.15 2.93
N ALA A 46 24.81 -2.91 2.05
CA ALA A 46 24.54 -4.34 2.22
C ALA A 46 25.78 -5.26 2.06
N GLY A 47 27.00 -4.70 2.10
CA GLY A 47 28.26 -5.43 1.96
C GLY A 47 28.53 -5.95 0.54
N ASP A 48 29.58 -6.76 0.41
CA ASP A 48 30.18 -7.32 -0.82
C ASP A 48 29.21 -7.99 -1.84
N ARG A 49 27.93 -8.17 -1.48
CA ARG A 49 26.90 -8.85 -2.27
C ARG A 49 25.89 -7.91 -2.93
N GLY A 50 25.98 -6.60 -2.67
CA GLY A 50 25.00 -5.59 -3.13
C GLY A 50 25.33 -4.91 -4.46
N PHE A 51 26.53 -5.12 -5.02
CA PHE A 51 26.98 -4.37 -6.19
C PHE A 51 26.50 -4.99 -7.51
N GLY A 52 25.90 -4.17 -8.37
CA GLY A 52 25.48 -4.52 -9.72
C GLY A 52 24.02 -4.95 -9.87
N ALA A 53 23.65 -5.36 -11.10
CA ALA A 53 22.27 -5.66 -11.48
C ALA A 53 21.61 -6.80 -10.66
N ALA A 54 22.41 -7.79 -10.23
CA ALA A 54 21.91 -8.89 -9.40
C ALA A 54 21.53 -8.43 -7.98
N GLY A 55 22.23 -7.43 -7.43
CA GLY A 55 21.90 -6.82 -6.13
C GLY A 55 20.60 -6.05 -6.18
N VAL A 56 20.40 -5.27 -7.25
CA VAL A 56 19.14 -4.52 -7.49
C VAL A 56 17.96 -5.47 -7.62
N SER A 57 18.07 -6.55 -8.40
CA SER A 57 16.98 -7.53 -8.56
C SER A 57 16.57 -8.16 -7.22
N ARG A 58 17.54 -8.55 -6.38
CA ARG A 58 17.25 -9.09 -5.04
C ARG A 58 16.63 -8.06 -4.10
N ALA A 59 17.12 -6.82 -4.14
CA ALA A 59 16.60 -5.72 -3.31
C ALA A 59 15.15 -5.40 -3.68
N THR A 60 14.81 -5.34 -4.97
CA THR A 60 13.43 -5.11 -5.43
C THR A 60 12.50 -6.23 -4.98
N THR A 61 12.92 -7.50 -5.09
CA THR A 61 12.10 -8.64 -4.62
C THR A 61 11.86 -8.58 -3.11
N SER A 62 12.89 -8.28 -2.31
CA SER A 62 12.72 -8.10 -0.86
C SER A 62 11.84 -6.89 -0.52
N ALA A 63 12.00 -5.79 -1.25
CA ALA A 63 11.23 -4.56 -1.04
C ALA A 63 9.74 -4.77 -1.32
N VAL A 64 9.39 -5.44 -2.42
CA VAL A 64 8.00 -5.71 -2.78
C VAL A 64 7.34 -6.63 -1.75
N VAL A 65 8.03 -7.68 -1.28
CA VAL A 65 7.48 -8.56 -0.23
C VAL A 65 7.21 -7.77 1.05
N LEU A 66 8.16 -6.92 1.47
CA LEU A 66 8.00 -6.09 2.67
C LEU A 66 6.88 -5.07 2.51
N ALA A 67 6.75 -4.46 1.32
CA ALA A 67 5.69 -3.53 0.99
C ALA A 67 4.32 -4.22 1.05
N SER A 68 4.17 -5.43 0.49
CA SER A 68 2.91 -6.19 0.54
C SER A 68 2.50 -6.51 1.98
N VAL A 69 3.43 -6.94 2.83
CA VAL A 69 3.15 -7.19 4.26
C VAL A 69 2.80 -5.90 4.98
N ALA A 70 3.50 -4.79 4.72
CA ALA A 70 3.20 -3.50 5.32
C ALA A 70 1.83 -2.95 4.91
N ILE A 71 1.41 -3.16 3.65
CA ILE A 71 0.06 -2.81 3.19
C ILE A 71 -0.99 -3.62 3.95
N LEU A 72 -0.80 -4.93 4.13
CA LEU A 72 -1.74 -5.77 4.89
C LEU A 72 -1.87 -5.31 6.35
N VAL A 73 -0.76 -4.99 7.01
CA VAL A 73 -0.77 -4.46 8.38
C VAL A 73 -1.42 -3.07 8.41
N GLY A 74 -1.11 -2.20 7.46
CA GLY A 74 -1.72 -0.88 7.33
C GLY A 74 -3.22 -0.94 7.06
N ASP A 75 -3.68 -1.92 6.27
CA ASP A 75 -5.08 -2.16 5.99
C ASP A 75 -5.84 -2.51 7.27
N TYR A 76 -5.30 -3.42 8.08
CA TYR A 76 -5.86 -3.78 9.37
C TYR A 76 -5.91 -2.60 10.34
N LEU A 77 -4.81 -1.84 10.46
CA LEU A 77 -4.76 -0.67 11.34
C LEU A 77 -5.78 0.41 10.95
N ILE A 78 -5.89 0.73 9.66
CA ILE A 78 -6.86 1.72 9.17
C ILE A 78 -8.27 1.22 9.42
N SER A 79 -8.57 -0.03 9.07
CA SER A 79 -9.92 -0.58 9.26
C SER A 79 -10.29 -0.67 10.73
N ALA A 80 -9.36 -0.96 11.64
CA ALA A 80 -9.60 -1.02 13.08
C ALA A 80 -9.78 0.36 13.74
N VAL A 81 -9.23 1.43 13.16
CA VAL A 81 -9.45 2.81 13.63
C VAL A 81 -10.77 3.40 13.12
N LEU A 82 -11.27 2.86 11.99
CA LEU A 82 -12.45 3.36 11.30
C LEU A 82 -13.74 2.61 11.62
N LEU A 83 -13.63 1.37 12.13
CA LEU A 83 -14.69 0.63 12.84
C LEU A 83 -14.84 1.13 14.28
#